data_AF-A0A428NKP3-F1
#
_entry.id   AF-A0A428NKP3-F1
#
_cell.length_a   1.000
_cell.length_b   1.000
_cell.length_c   1.000
_cell.angle_alpha   90.00
_cell.angle_beta   90.00
_cell.angle_gamma   90.00
#
_symmetry.space_group_name_H-M   'P 1'
#
loop_
_entity.id
_entity.type
_entity.pdbx_description
1 polymer ?
#
loop_
_entity_poly.entity_id
_entity_poly.type
_entity_poly.pdbx_seq_one_letter_code
_entity_poly.pdbx_strand_id
1 'polypeptide(L)'
;MSGFEVAGVVLGTLPLVVTALETYSNFLRDWGKAPAELRSLSRQLSTERVRLCNVCEQLISDVVPQRDVEPMLQDPFGPLWQGKETNDRIRQRLWDSYGPFEDTVKEVEEALDNVMQRLRIDVSSDGKVQWVERKMVTRDFKKLLYRLNRKDYQDALQTISTGVTSLERLAQQSVELEPRRRKQSRCKVFNVLRDLSTSIYRALCSSILCNDSHDVSLELATRFIEIGHQCDDEKIVQDAQFKVAISFEVNQGPTRKRFWDEVNIKTASVPIAEPPAPYVVAAKTKNMKRVSFGLDRALSRLRLTEPAADVKPNIKTAMALFNRPVTDIAFMKTPEESNATTITPVNLCLALREAHQERPDCYGHLIDRECSHRHFQVYPLGTTANSDGWSIVTLDEVLEGRKGLRPLISLAEKVRLALAIASSVLQLSKTPWLPEALTRKNVHFFRRGNTLSYEHPFLQRRLPECSTKSLGDNTDSETCLFSNNPTLFALGMLLLEIILGSSLDQLWQPDNESPDGGSNSLIRDLTIANRMLEQRVALINPAYKAVVERCIGCTESKGLDEEGFRQTVYNGVVRELEAISEYTNLGI
;
A
#
# COMPACT_ATOMS: atom_id res chain seq x y z
N MET A 1 -22.02 -14.10 -0.86
CA MET A 1 -21.25 -14.57 0.30
C MET A 1 -19.79 -14.26 0.04
N SER A 2 -19.08 -13.66 1.00
CA SER A 2 -17.64 -13.50 0.89
C SER A 2 -16.97 -14.88 0.98
N GLY A 3 -15.87 -15.12 0.28
CA GLY A 3 -15.16 -16.42 0.33
C GLY A 3 -14.80 -16.94 1.73
N PHE A 4 -14.73 -16.04 2.71
CA PHE A 4 -14.50 -16.39 4.11
C PHE A 4 -15.75 -16.92 4.83
N GLU A 5 -16.96 -16.53 4.42
CA GLU A 5 -18.19 -17.14 4.97
C GLU A 5 -18.29 -18.63 4.63
N VAL A 6 -17.91 -18.98 3.40
CA VAL A 6 -17.82 -20.37 2.90
C VAL A 6 -16.77 -21.17 3.70
N ALA A 7 -15.59 -20.58 3.94
CA ALA A 7 -14.53 -21.20 4.72
C ALA A 7 -14.95 -21.48 6.17
N GLY A 8 -15.77 -20.59 6.75
CA GLY A 8 -16.42 -20.75 8.06
C GLY A 8 -17.33 -21.92 8.17
N VAL A 9 -18.17 -22.10 7.15
CA VAL A 9 -19.06 -23.24 7.08
C VAL A 9 -18.24 -24.53 7.00
N VAL A 10 -17.18 -24.61 6.17
CA VAL A 10 -16.30 -25.79 6.08
C VAL A 10 -15.66 -26.17 7.42
N LEU A 11 -15.09 -25.20 8.14
CA LEU A 11 -14.43 -25.46 9.42
C LEU A 11 -15.40 -25.66 10.58
N GLY A 12 -16.62 -25.12 10.52
CA GLY A 12 -17.69 -25.40 11.49
C GLY A 12 -18.33 -26.77 11.26
N THR A 13 -18.44 -27.21 10.00
CA THR A 13 -19.07 -28.49 9.63
C THR A 13 -18.13 -29.69 9.80
N LEU A 14 -16.82 -29.57 9.53
CA LEU A 14 -15.84 -30.65 9.72
C LEU A 14 -15.85 -31.25 11.15
N PRO A 15 -15.78 -30.44 12.23
CA PRO A 15 -15.90 -30.92 13.61
C PRO A 15 -17.23 -31.63 13.87
N LEU A 16 -18.34 -31.11 13.34
CA LEU A 16 -19.66 -31.71 13.50
C LEU A 16 -19.73 -33.09 12.86
N VAL A 17 -19.15 -33.25 11.66
CA VAL A 17 -19.05 -34.54 10.97
C VAL A 17 -18.16 -35.51 11.74
N VAL A 18 -17.01 -35.05 12.25
CA VAL A 18 -16.11 -35.88 13.07
C VAL A 18 -16.82 -36.38 14.34
N THR A 19 -17.49 -35.50 15.08
CA THR A 19 -18.24 -35.86 16.30
C THR A 19 -19.42 -36.78 15.99
N ALA A 20 -20.13 -36.56 14.87
CA ALA A 20 -21.20 -37.47 14.42
C ALA A 20 -20.64 -38.87 14.11
N LEU A 21 -19.48 -38.97 13.46
CA LEU A 21 -18.86 -40.26 13.16
C LEU A 21 -18.34 -40.98 14.41
N GLU A 22 -17.79 -40.25 15.38
CA GLU A 22 -17.37 -40.82 16.66
C GLU A 22 -18.57 -41.36 17.47
N THR A 23 -19.67 -40.62 17.51
CA THR A 23 -20.90 -41.05 18.18
C THR A 23 -21.53 -42.25 17.50
N TYR A 24 -21.55 -42.30 16.16
CA TYR A 24 -21.95 -43.50 15.41
C TYR A 24 -21.03 -44.70 15.69
N SER A 25 -19.72 -44.47 15.83
CA SER A 25 -18.75 -45.53 16.15
C SER A 25 -18.98 -46.11 17.54
N ASN A 26 -19.23 -45.25 18.53
CA ASN A 26 -19.51 -45.65 19.91
C ASN A 26 -20.85 -46.38 19.99
N PHE A 27 -21.90 -45.87 19.35
CA PHE A 27 -23.20 -46.52 19.29
C PHE A 27 -23.14 -47.92 18.67
N LEU A 28 -22.41 -48.10 17.56
CA LEU A 28 -22.25 -49.41 16.93
C LEU A 28 -21.39 -50.37 17.75
N ARG A 29 -20.54 -49.85 18.65
CA ARG A 29 -19.72 -50.64 19.58
C ARG A 29 -20.58 -51.26 20.69
N ASP A 30 -21.57 -50.54 21.18
CA ASP A 30 -22.53 -51.04 22.19
C ASP A 30 -23.37 -52.22 21.66
N TRP A 31 -23.42 -52.42 20.33
CA TRP A 31 -24.23 -53.43 19.65
C TRP A 31 -23.39 -54.44 18.84
N GLY A 32 -22.05 -54.37 18.90
CA GLY A 32 -21.14 -55.25 18.14
C GLY A 32 -19.83 -54.57 17.73
N LYS A 33 -19.26 -54.96 16.59
CA LYS A 33 -18.07 -54.30 16.02
C LYS A 33 -18.48 -53.09 15.18
N ALA A 34 -17.97 -51.91 15.52
CA ALA A 34 -18.07 -50.74 14.67
C ALA A 34 -17.36 -50.99 13.31
N PRO A 35 -17.97 -50.64 12.17
CA PRO A 35 -17.38 -50.82 10.85
C PRO A 35 -15.98 -50.18 10.77
N ALA A 36 -15.02 -50.90 10.18
CA ALA A 36 -13.68 -50.38 9.98
C ALA A 36 -13.69 -49.10 9.12
N GLU A 37 -14.60 -49.05 8.14
CA GLU A 37 -14.78 -47.89 7.25
C GLU A 37 -15.20 -46.62 8.00
N LEU A 38 -16.12 -46.72 8.96
CA LEU A 38 -16.57 -45.56 9.74
C LEU A 38 -15.44 -44.98 10.61
N ARG A 39 -14.60 -45.85 11.18
CA ARG A 39 -13.40 -45.44 11.94
C ARG A 39 -12.32 -44.84 11.02
N SER A 40 -12.15 -45.40 9.82
CA SER A 40 -11.25 -44.85 8.79
C SER A 40 -11.69 -43.44 8.37
N LEU A 41 -12.99 -43.27 8.11
CA LEU A 41 -13.60 -42.00 7.73
C LEU A 41 -13.41 -40.93 8.82
N SER A 42 -13.72 -41.27 10.08
CA SER A 42 -13.48 -40.39 11.23
C SER A 42 -12.01 -39.97 11.32
N ARG A 43 -11.07 -40.92 11.23
CA ARG A 43 -9.62 -40.62 11.29
C ARG A 43 -9.17 -39.68 10.16
N GLN A 44 -9.64 -39.91 8.92
CA GLN A 44 -9.25 -39.09 7.77
C GLN A 44 -9.80 -37.66 7.91
N LEU A 45 -11.08 -37.50 8.22
CA LEU A 45 -11.68 -36.17 8.41
C LEU A 45 -11.08 -35.43 9.61
N SER A 46 -10.73 -36.12 10.71
CA SER A 46 -9.98 -35.52 11.82
C SER A 46 -8.60 -35.04 11.39
N THR A 47 -7.93 -35.77 10.49
CA THR A 47 -6.62 -35.36 9.95
C THR A 47 -6.76 -34.11 9.09
N GLU A 48 -7.75 -34.07 8.19
CA GLU A 48 -8.00 -32.91 7.34
C GLU A 48 -8.45 -31.68 8.14
N ARG A 49 -9.20 -31.87 9.22
CA ARG A 49 -9.54 -30.80 10.16
C ARG A 49 -8.29 -30.15 10.75
N VAL A 50 -7.37 -30.95 11.30
CA VAL A 50 -6.12 -30.42 11.89
C VAL A 50 -5.30 -29.68 10.84
N ARG A 51 -5.19 -30.23 9.63
CA ARG A 51 -4.47 -29.56 8.53
C ARG A 51 -5.11 -28.22 8.18
N LEU A 52 -6.44 -28.15 8.06
CA LEU A 52 -7.13 -26.90 7.75
C LEU A 52 -7.00 -25.86 8.88
N CYS A 53 -6.99 -26.29 10.14
CA CYS A 53 -6.65 -25.42 11.28
C CYS A 53 -5.23 -24.84 11.15
N ASN A 54 -4.24 -25.67 10.81
CA ASN A 54 -2.86 -25.21 10.58
C ASN A 54 -2.77 -24.21 9.42
N VAL A 55 -3.54 -24.41 8.34
CA VAL A 55 -3.64 -23.45 7.23
C VAL A 55 -4.18 -22.11 7.72
N CYS A 56 -5.23 -22.14 8.54
CA CYS A 56 -5.81 -20.92 9.12
C CYS A 56 -4.81 -20.20 10.03
N GLU A 57 -4.11 -20.94 10.89
CA GLU A 57 -3.05 -20.40 11.77
C GLU A 57 -1.93 -19.73 10.94
N GLN A 58 -1.48 -20.37 9.86
CA GLN A 58 -0.48 -19.78 8.95
C GLN A 58 -0.96 -18.49 8.30
N LEU A 59 -2.25 -18.39 7.95
CA LEU A 59 -2.80 -17.20 7.31
C LEU A 59 -2.98 -16.04 8.28
N ILE A 60 -3.29 -16.31 9.55
CA ILE A 60 -3.53 -15.26 10.55
C ILE A 60 -2.29 -14.91 11.38
N SER A 61 -1.27 -15.78 11.40
CA SER A 61 0.02 -15.50 12.04
C SER A 61 0.58 -14.20 11.50
N ASP A 62 0.94 -13.25 12.38
CA ASP A 62 1.47 -11.93 12.01
C ASP A 62 0.48 -11.00 11.28
N VAL A 63 -0.76 -11.44 11.01
CA VAL A 63 -1.85 -10.63 10.44
C VAL A 63 -2.74 -10.05 11.53
N VAL A 64 -2.95 -10.77 12.63
CA VAL A 64 -3.76 -10.33 13.77
C VAL A 64 -2.91 -10.29 15.04
N PRO A 65 -3.29 -9.47 16.05
CA PRO A 65 -2.63 -9.50 17.36
C PRO A 65 -2.62 -10.91 17.94
N GLN A 66 -1.53 -11.31 18.60
CA GLN A 66 -1.40 -12.67 19.18
C GLN A 66 -2.56 -13.07 20.11
N ARG A 67 -3.16 -12.10 20.81
CA ARG A 67 -4.33 -12.30 21.67
C ARG A 67 -5.58 -12.78 20.92
N ASP A 68 -5.69 -12.47 19.63
CA ASP A 68 -6.88 -12.72 18.81
C ASP A 68 -6.73 -14.02 17.98
N VAL A 69 -5.52 -14.57 17.86
CA VAL A 69 -5.22 -15.81 17.12
C VAL A 69 -6.00 -17.00 17.69
N GLU A 70 -5.89 -17.28 18.98
CA GLU A 70 -6.55 -18.43 19.61
C GLU A 70 -8.09 -18.33 19.55
N PRO A 71 -8.73 -17.19 19.88
CA PRO A 71 -10.16 -16.99 19.63
C PRO A 71 -10.58 -17.21 18.17
N MET A 72 -9.75 -16.77 17.22
CA MET A 72 -10.01 -16.95 15.79
C MET A 72 -9.88 -18.41 15.34
N LEU A 73 -9.02 -19.22 15.97
CA LEU A 73 -8.93 -20.66 15.70
C LEU A 73 -10.06 -21.47 16.37
N GLN A 74 -10.61 -20.97 17.48
CA GLN A 74 -11.75 -21.57 18.17
C GLN A 74 -13.08 -21.31 17.45
N ASP A 75 -13.23 -20.14 16.84
CA ASP A 75 -14.35 -19.77 15.97
C ASP A 75 -13.84 -19.37 14.56
N PRO A 76 -13.38 -20.35 13.76
CA PRO A 76 -12.86 -20.06 12.43
C PRO A 76 -13.90 -19.38 11.56
N PHE A 77 -13.49 -18.26 10.96
CA PHE A 77 -14.32 -17.42 10.11
C PHE A 77 -15.55 -16.79 10.76
N GLY A 78 -15.56 -16.75 12.11
CA GLY A 78 -16.50 -15.97 12.90
C GLY A 78 -16.33 -14.44 12.76
N PRO A 79 -16.97 -13.63 13.62
CA PRO A 79 -16.98 -12.18 13.49
C PRO A 79 -15.58 -11.54 13.42
N LEU A 80 -14.59 -12.12 14.11
CA LEU A 80 -13.20 -11.64 14.10
C LEU A 80 -12.52 -11.77 12.72
N TRP A 81 -12.91 -12.77 11.92
CA TRP A 81 -12.44 -12.95 10.55
C TRP A 81 -13.19 -12.07 9.55
N GLN A 82 -14.42 -11.69 9.88
CA GLN A 82 -15.25 -10.79 9.07
C GLN A 82 -14.88 -9.31 9.24
N GLY A 83 -13.98 -8.99 10.17
CA GLY A 83 -13.39 -7.67 10.29
C GLY A 83 -12.79 -7.24 8.95
N LYS A 84 -13.20 -6.07 8.45
CA LYS A 84 -12.74 -5.53 7.17
C LYS A 84 -11.21 -5.52 7.08
N GLU A 85 -10.55 -5.04 8.13
CA GLU A 85 -9.09 -4.98 8.22
C GLU A 85 -8.43 -6.38 8.15
N THR A 86 -8.95 -7.35 8.90
CA THR A 86 -8.46 -8.74 8.89
C THR A 86 -8.58 -9.36 7.50
N ASN A 87 -9.75 -9.20 6.87
CA ASN A 87 -10.03 -9.74 5.55
C ASN A 87 -9.13 -9.10 4.48
N ASP A 88 -8.96 -7.78 4.53
CA ASP A 88 -8.08 -7.03 3.63
C ASP A 88 -6.62 -7.50 3.79
N ARG A 89 -6.14 -7.73 5.02
CA ARG A 89 -4.79 -8.27 5.27
C ARG A 89 -4.61 -9.71 4.78
N ILE A 90 -5.58 -10.60 4.98
CA ILE A 90 -5.48 -11.99 4.47
C ILE A 90 -5.52 -12.00 2.93
N ARG A 91 -6.35 -11.15 2.32
CA ARG A 91 -6.36 -10.95 0.85
C ARG A 91 -5.01 -10.46 0.35
N GLN A 92 -4.37 -9.52 1.05
CA GLN A 92 -3.03 -9.04 0.73
C GLN A 92 -1.99 -10.16 0.81
N ARG A 93 -2.05 -11.00 1.86
CA ARG A 93 -1.15 -12.15 2.00
C ARG A 93 -1.29 -13.14 0.85
N LEU A 94 -2.53 -13.59 0.57
CA LEU A 94 -2.82 -14.55 -0.49
C LEU A 94 -2.57 -14.01 -1.90
N TRP A 95 -2.75 -12.70 -2.11
CA TRP A 95 -2.47 -12.04 -3.38
C TRP A 95 -3.19 -12.73 -4.56
N ASP A 96 -2.48 -13.14 -5.62
CA ASP A 96 -3.04 -13.88 -6.79
C ASP A 96 -3.63 -15.23 -6.42
N SER A 97 -3.24 -15.79 -5.27
CA SER A 97 -3.78 -17.06 -4.79
C SER A 97 -5.14 -16.91 -4.12
N TYR A 98 -5.64 -15.68 -3.88
CA TYR A 98 -6.91 -15.48 -3.17
C TYR A 98 -8.10 -16.11 -3.90
N GLY A 99 -8.26 -15.84 -5.21
CA GLY A 99 -9.35 -16.42 -6.01
C GLY A 99 -9.32 -17.95 -6.02
N PRO A 100 -8.20 -18.57 -6.44
CA PRO A 100 -8.06 -20.03 -6.38
C PRO A 100 -8.22 -20.62 -4.98
N PHE A 101 -7.79 -19.91 -3.93
CA PHE A 101 -7.97 -20.33 -2.55
C PHE A 101 -9.45 -20.33 -2.17
N GLU A 102 -10.18 -19.27 -2.48
CA GLU A 102 -11.62 -19.17 -2.26
C GLU A 102 -12.40 -20.25 -3.01
N ASP A 103 -12.07 -20.50 -4.27
CA ASP A 103 -12.71 -21.54 -5.08
C ASP A 103 -12.44 -22.94 -4.50
N THR A 104 -11.20 -23.21 -4.08
CA THR A 104 -10.84 -24.50 -3.45
C THR A 104 -11.58 -24.71 -2.13
N VAL A 105 -11.79 -23.65 -1.34
CA VAL A 105 -12.59 -23.73 -0.11
C VAL A 105 -14.04 -24.13 -0.43
N LYS A 106 -14.65 -23.52 -1.46
CA LYS A 106 -16.02 -23.85 -1.90
C LYS A 106 -16.12 -25.32 -2.34
N GLU A 107 -15.14 -25.81 -3.08
CA GLU A 107 -15.10 -27.23 -3.48
C GLU A 107 -15.02 -28.19 -2.29
N VAL A 108 -14.27 -27.82 -1.24
CA VAL A 108 -14.19 -28.61 0.01
C VAL A 108 -15.53 -28.58 0.76
N GLU A 109 -16.23 -27.45 0.78
CA GLU A 109 -17.58 -27.32 1.36
C GLU A 109 -18.58 -28.25 0.68
N GLU A 110 -18.68 -28.18 -0.65
CA GLU A 110 -19.59 -29.01 -1.43
C GLU A 110 -19.32 -30.50 -1.24
N ALA A 111 -18.04 -30.89 -1.15
CA ALA A 111 -17.64 -32.26 -0.90
C ALA A 111 -18.02 -32.72 0.52
N LEU A 112 -17.91 -31.85 1.51
CA LEU A 112 -18.27 -32.14 2.90
C LEU A 112 -19.78 -32.24 3.10
N ASP A 113 -20.55 -31.37 2.43
CA ASP A 113 -22.01 -31.45 2.38
C ASP A 113 -22.48 -32.78 1.75
N ASN A 114 -21.77 -33.26 0.71
CA ASN A 114 -22.03 -34.58 0.12
C ASN A 114 -21.86 -35.71 1.16
N VAL A 115 -20.80 -35.64 1.98
CA VAL A 115 -20.55 -36.60 3.07
C VAL A 115 -21.68 -36.52 4.11
N MET A 116 -22.09 -35.31 4.51
CA MET A 116 -23.17 -35.08 5.47
C MET A 116 -24.51 -35.64 5.00
N GLN A 117 -24.92 -35.32 3.77
CA GLN A 117 -26.17 -35.81 3.19
C GLN A 117 -26.22 -37.33 3.12
N ARG A 118 -25.12 -37.98 2.70
CA ARG A 118 -25.05 -39.45 2.63
C ARG A 118 -25.09 -40.10 4.01
N LEU A 119 -24.49 -39.48 5.02
CA LEU A 119 -24.52 -39.96 6.41
C LEU A 119 -25.81 -39.58 7.16
N ARG A 120 -26.71 -38.80 6.54
CA ARG A 120 -27.93 -38.24 7.14
C ARG A 120 -27.62 -37.48 8.43
N ILE A 121 -26.59 -36.64 8.38
CA ILE A 121 -26.23 -35.74 9.47
C ILE A 121 -27.03 -34.46 9.26
N ASP A 122 -28.11 -34.28 10.03
CA ASP A 122 -28.89 -33.05 10.02
C ASP A 122 -28.32 -32.08 11.07
N VAL A 123 -27.98 -30.87 10.65
CA VAL A 123 -27.51 -29.77 11.51
C VAL A 123 -28.66 -28.79 11.72
N SER A 124 -28.98 -28.49 12.98
CA SER A 124 -30.04 -27.52 13.30
C SER A 124 -29.61 -26.10 12.97
N SER A 125 -30.56 -25.15 12.92
CA SER A 125 -30.31 -23.71 12.80
C SER A 125 -29.31 -23.15 13.82
N ASP A 126 -29.09 -23.86 14.92
CA ASP A 126 -28.29 -23.43 16.06
C ASP A 126 -26.86 -24.04 16.03
N GLY A 127 -26.44 -24.63 14.90
CA GLY A 127 -25.10 -25.22 14.73
C GLY A 127 -24.88 -26.54 15.51
N LYS A 128 -25.90 -27.05 16.20
CA LYS A 128 -25.87 -28.34 16.86
C LYS A 128 -26.30 -29.44 15.90
N VAL A 129 -25.50 -30.51 15.81
CA VAL A 129 -25.95 -31.76 15.18
C VAL A 129 -27.24 -32.15 15.88
N GLN A 130 -28.32 -32.24 15.11
CA GLN A 130 -29.60 -32.67 15.62
C GLN A 130 -29.38 -34.16 15.94
N TRP A 131 -29.03 -34.44 17.19
CA TRP A 131 -28.80 -35.81 17.66
C TRP A 131 -29.94 -36.65 17.11
N VAL A 132 -29.59 -37.77 16.49
CA VAL A 132 -30.53 -38.84 16.24
C VAL A 132 -31.06 -39.18 17.63
N GLU A 133 -32.23 -38.64 18.00
CA GLU A 133 -32.94 -39.08 19.20
C GLU A 133 -32.87 -40.60 19.17
N ARG A 134 -32.69 -41.28 20.31
CA ARG A 134 -32.60 -42.75 20.36
C ARG A 134 -33.75 -43.44 19.60
N LYS A 135 -34.84 -42.72 19.32
CA LYS A 135 -36.01 -43.04 18.49
C LYS A 135 -35.80 -43.02 16.96
N MET A 136 -34.90 -42.22 16.42
CA MET A 136 -34.64 -42.09 14.97
C MET A 136 -33.64 -43.13 14.45
N VAL A 137 -32.99 -43.90 15.35
CA VAL A 137 -32.20 -45.09 15.02
C VAL A 137 -33.12 -46.25 14.67
N THR A 138 -33.73 -46.18 13.49
CA THR A 138 -34.50 -47.27 12.92
C THR A 138 -33.58 -48.41 12.51
N ARG A 139 -34.14 -49.62 12.36
CA ARG A 139 -33.43 -50.76 11.74
C ARG A 139 -32.83 -50.38 10.39
N ASP A 140 -33.45 -49.44 9.68
CA ASP A 140 -33.04 -48.99 8.36
C ASP A 140 -31.80 -48.08 8.44
N PHE A 141 -31.67 -47.25 9.48
CA PHE A 141 -30.44 -46.49 9.75
C PHE A 141 -29.26 -47.41 10.10
N LYS A 142 -29.49 -48.47 10.88
CA LYS A 142 -28.45 -49.50 11.12
C LYS A 142 -28.02 -50.18 9.82
N LYS A 143 -28.98 -50.60 9.00
CA LYS A 143 -28.69 -51.19 7.69
C LYS A 143 -27.96 -50.21 6.76
N LEU A 144 -28.18 -48.90 6.89
CA LEU A 144 -27.43 -47.88 6.15
C LEU A 144 -25.97 -47.88 6.62
N LEU A 145 -25.71 -47.71 7.93
CA LEU A 145 -24.35 -47.66 8.48
C LEU A 145 -23.52 -48.92 8.21
N TYR A 146 -24.13 -50.11 8.24
CA TYR A 146 -23.45 -51.37 7.89
C TYR A 146 -23.26 -51.57 6.38
N ARG A 147 -24.03 -50.89 5.53
CA ARG A 147 -23.88 -50.92 4.07
C ARG A 147 -22.94 -49.84 3.53
N LEU A 148 -22.47 -48.92 4.38
CA LEU A 148 -21.48 -47.92 4.00
C LEU A 148 -20.25 -48.61 3.42
N ASN A 149 -20.00 -48.36 2.15
CA ASN A 149 -18.81 -48.84 1.47
C ASN A 149 -17.83 -47.70 1.26
N ARG A 150 -16.54 -48.01 1.20
CA ARG A 150 -15.49 -47.04 0.91
C ARG A 150 -15.76 -46.26 -0.37
N LYS A 151 -16.28 -46.94 -1.40
CA LYS A 151 -16.63 -46.35 -2.71
C LYS A 151 -17.65 -45.21 -2.60
N ASP A 152 -18.48 -45.20 -1.56
CA ASP A 152 -19.55 -44.21 -1.40
C ASP A 152 -19.03 -42.85 -0.90
N TYR A 153 -17.82 -42.77 -0.37
CA TYR A 153 -17.26 -41.51 0.15
C TYR A 153 -15.87 -41.21 -0.41
N GLN A 154 -15.30 -42.16 -1.16
CA GLN A 154 -13.94 -42.06 -1.66
C GLN A 154 -13.72 -40.80 -2.52
N ASP A 155 -14.66 -40.48 -3.41
CA ASP A 155 -14.53 -39.31 -4.29
C ASP A 155 -14.59 -38.01 -3.46
N ALA A 156 -15.56 -37.89 -2.55
CA ALA A 156 -15.68 -36.72 -1.67
C ALA A 156 -14.46 -36.56 -0.74
N LEU A 157 -13.96 -37.65 -0.16
CA LEU A 157 -12.74 -37.62 0.67
C LEU A 157 -11.50 -37.25 -0.15
N GLN A 158 -11.41 -37.73 -1.38
CA GLN A 158 -10.32 -37.38 -2.28
C GLN A 158 -10.37 -35.89 -2.62
N THR A 159 -11.56 -35.33 -2.88
CA THR A 159 -11.76 -33.89 -3.09
C THR A 159 -11.36 -33.09 -1.85
N ILE A 160 -11.83 -33.47 -0.65
CA ILE A 160 -11.46 -32.79 0.61
C ILE A 160 -9.94 -32.83 0.82
N SER A 161 -9.32 -34.01 0.73
CA SER A 161 -7.87 -34.16 0.97
C SER A 161 -7.02 -33.41 -0.06
N THR A 162 -7.42 -33.45 -1.34
CA THR A 162 -6.74 -32.72 -2.42
C THR A 162 -6.94 -31.20 -2.28
N GLY A 163 -8.13 -30.76 -1.88
CA GLY A 163 -8.46 -29.37 -1.61
C GLY A 163 -7.65 -28.81 -0.45
N VAL A 164 -7.66 -29.47 0.71
CA VAL A 164 -6.87 -29.06 1.90
C VAL A 164 -5.37 -29.03 1.59
N THR A 165 -4.85 -30.00 0.81
CA THR A 165 -3.45 -29.98 0.36
C THR A 165 -3.14 -28.79 -0.55
N SER A 166 -4.08 -28.43 -1.43
CA SER A 166 -3.95 -27.25 -2.28
C SER A 166 -3.98 -25.96 -1.46
N LEU A 167 -4.91 -25.85 -0.50
CA LEU A 167 -5.00 -24.72 0.44
C LEU A 167 -3.72 -24.55 1.26
N GLU A 168 -3.18 -25.65 1.79
CA GLU A 168 -1.91 -25.67 2.54
C GLU A 168 -0.75 -25.16 1.68
N ARG A 169 -0.61 -25.66 0.45
CA ARG A 169 0.44 -25.22 -0.47
C ARG A 169 0.29 -23.74 -0.84
N LEU A 170 -0.94 -23.29 -1.13
CA LEU A 170 -1.21 -21.89 -1.49
C LEU A 170 -0.91 -20.96 -0.31
N ALA A 171 -1.30 -21.32 0.90
CA ALA A 171 -1.02 -20.53 2.11
C ALA A 171 0.49 -20.46 2.38
N GLN A 172 1.18 -21.60 2.37
CA GLN A 172 2.63 -21.64 2.62
C GLN A 172 3.43 -20.82 1.60
N GLN A 173 3.13 -20.97 0.30
CA GLN A 173 3.77 -20.20 -0.76
C GLN A 173 3.46 -18.70 -0.65
N SER A 174 2.24 -18.35 -0.25
CA SER A 174 1.83 -16.95 -0.09
C SER A 174 2.58 -16.28 1.06
N VAL A 175 2.71 -16.95 2.21
CA VAL A 175 3.47 -16.47 3.37
C VAL A 175 4.96 -16.31 3.01
N GLU A 176 5.55 -17.25 2.28
CA GLU A 176 6.96 -17.17 1.86
C GLU A 176 7.22 -16.01 0.88
N LEU A 177 6.27 -15.74 -0.03
CA LEU A 177 6.40 -14.69 -1.05
C LEU A 177 5.97 -13.30 -0.55
N GLU A 178 5.19 -13.21 0.51
CA GLU A 178 4.63 -11.96 1.04
C GLU A 178 5.68 -10.87 1.27
N PRO A 179 6.84 -11.11 1.93
CA PRO A 179 7.83 -10.07 2.17
C PRO A 179 8.36 -9.45 0.85
N ARG A 180 8.52 -10.27 -0.19
CA ARG A 180 8.97 -9.83 -1.51
C ARG A 180 7.88 -9.02 -2.22
N ARG A 181 6.62 -9.46 -2.15
CA ARG A 181 5.46 -8.74 -2.72
C ARG A 181 5.24 -7.39 -2.05
N ARG A 182 5.28 -7.35 -0.71
CA ARG A 182 5.18 -6.10 0.08
C ARG A 182 6.30 -5.13 -0.28
N LYS A 183 7.53 -5.64 -0.45
CA LYS A 183 8.67 -4.84 -0.91
C LYS A 183 8.43 -4.23 -2.30
N GLN A 184 8.06 -5.05 -3.29
CA GLN A 184 7.86 -4.60 -4.66
C GLN A 184 6.68 -3.63 -4.82
N SER A 185 5.56 -3.92 -4.15
CA SER A 185 4.36 -3.07 -4.17
C SER A 185 4.66 -1.67 -3.61
N ARG A 186 5.36 -1.56 -2.48
CA ARG A 186 5.77 -0.26 -1.91
C ARG A 186 6.60 0.58 -2.87
N CYS A 187 7.53 -0.01 -3.60
CA CYS A 187 8.32 0.71 -4.60
C CYS A 187 7.47 1.30 -5.72
N LYS A 188 6.47 0.54 -6.19
CA LYS A 188 5.50 1.03 -7.18
C LYS A 188 4.67 2.19 -6.62
N VAL A 189 4.18 2.10 -5.37
CA VAL A 189 3.47 3.22 -4.72
C VAL A 189 4.32 4.48 -4.72
N PHE A 190 5.60 4.39 -4.33
CA PHE A 190 6.48 5.57 -4.30
C PHE A 190 6.69 6.19 -5.68
N ASN A 191 6.81 5.38 -6.73
CA ASN A 191 6.89 5.89 -8.11
C ASN A 191 5.62 6.65 -8.50
N VAL A 192 4.45 6.03 -8.32
CA VAL A 192 3.16 6.63 -8.69
C VAL A 192 2.92 7.92 -7.88
N LEU A 193 3.18 7.92 -6.56
CA LEU A 193 3.03 9.10 -5.73
C LEU A 193 3.99 10.23 -6.10
N ARG A 194 5.22 9.92 -6.50
CA ARG A 194 6.18 10.90 -7.00
C ARG A 194 5.70 11.55 -8.29
N ASP A 195 5.19 10.74 -9.21
CA ASP A 195 4.68 11.23 -10.50
C ASP A 195 3.41 12.07 -10.30
N LEU A 196 2.51 11.65 -9.39
CA LEU A 196 1.31 12.41 -9.04
C LEU A 196 1.66 13.73 -8.36
N SER A 197 2.54 13.74 -7.37
CA SER A 197 2.95 14.98 -6.67
C SER A 197 3.63 15.98 -7.62
N THR A 198 4.44 15.50 -8.56
CA THR A 198 5.03 16.32 -9.63
C THR A 198 3.96 16.94 -10.53
N SER A 199 2.99 16.14 -10.95
CA SER A 199 1.88 16.58 -11.79
C SER A 199 0.96 17.57 -11.06
N ILE A 200 0.66 17.34 -9.78
CA ILE A 200 -0.09 18.27 -8.93
C ILE A 200 0.65 19.60 -8.81
N TYR A 201 1.97 19.61 -8.63
CA TYR A 201 2.75 20.84 -8.58
C TYR A 201 2.57 21.66 -9.87
N ARG A 202 2.74 21.02 -11.04
CA ARG A 202 2.56 21.67 -12.34
C ARG A 202 1.13 22.16 -12.54
N ALA A 203 0.13 21.40 -12.11
CA ALA A 203 -1.27 21.76 -12.17
C ALA A 203 -1.62 22.94 -11.23
N LEU A 204 -0.96 23.06 -10.08
CA LEU A 204 -1.07 24.22 -9.19
C LEU A 204 -0.43 25.46 -9.83
N CYS A 205 0.77 25.32 -10.40
CA CYS A 205 1.43 26.40 -11.14
C CYS A 205 0.59 26.91 -12.32
N SER A 206 -0.17 26.03 -12.98
CA SER A 206 -0.99 26.37 -14.14
C SER A 206 -2.36 26.99 -13.78
N SER A 207 -2.82 26.82 -12.54
CA SER A 207 -4.14 27.25 -12.04
C SER A 207 -4.10 28.53 -11.19
N ILE A 208 -2.95 28.83 -10.56
CA ILE A 208 -2.73 30.09 -9.85
C ILE A 208 -2.26 31.15 -10.86
N LEU A 209 -3.21 31.88 -11.45
CA LEU A 209 -2.97 32.85 -12.54
C LEU A 209 -2.83 34.31 -12.08
N CYS A 210 -2.70 34.56 -10.79
CA CYS A 210 -2.60 35.91 -10.23
C CYS A 210 -1.16 36.33 -9.97
N ASN A 211 -0.96 37.65 -9.83
CA ASN A 211 0.34 38.25 -9.46
C ASN A 211 0.61 38.26 -7.95
N ASP A 212 -0.34 37.81 -7.13
CA ASP A 212 -0.18 37.75 -5.68
C ASP A 212 0.73 36.56 -5.30
N SER A 213 1.49 36.71 -4.22
CA SER A 213 2.34 35.62 -3.71
C SER A 213 1.51 34.61 -2.92
N HIS A 214 1.49 33.36 -3.37
CA HIS A 214 0.84 32.25 -2.68
C HIS A 214 1.89 31.35 -2.02
N ASP A 215 1.84 31.23 -0.71
CA ASP A 215 2.47 30.12 0.01
C ASP A 215 1.57 28.87 -0.09
N VAL A 216 2.14 27.77 -0.55
CA VAL A 216 1.50 26.46 -0.73
C VAL A 216 2.25 25.42 0.09
N SER A 217 1.57 24.81 1.05
CA SER A 217 2.14 23.87 2.01
C SER A 217 1.59 22.47 1.80
N LEU A 218 2.43 21.51 1.40
CA LEU A 218 2.08 20.11 1.22
C LEU A 218 2.28 19.31 2.51
N GLU A 219 1.30 18.51 2.91
CA GLU A 219 1.44 17.62 4.06
C GLU A 219 2.43 16.48 3.80
N LEU A 220 3.36 16.30 4.73
CA LEU A 220 4.29 15.18 4.79
C LEU A 220 3.62 14.04 5.58
N ALA A 221 3.24 12.97 4.90
CA ALA A 221 2.48 11.87 5.47
C ALA A 221 2.98 10.49 4.98
N THR A 222 2.82 9.49 5.85
CA THR A 222 2.94 8.08 5.49
C THR A 222 1.74 7.67 4.65
N ARG A 223 1.87 7.73 3.31
CA ARG A 223 0.81 7.30 2.39
C ARG A 223 0.90 5.80 2.19
N PHE A 224 0.28 5.05 3.10
CA PHE A 224 0.14 3.60 2.98
C PHE A 224 -1.06 3.29 2.08
N ILE A 225 -0.84 3.35 0.77
CA ILE A 225 -1.85 2.84 -0.17
C ILE A 225 -1.73 1.32 -0.18
N GLU A 226 -2.82 0.65 0.20
CA GLU A 226 -2.92 -0.79 0.24
C GLU A 226 -3.11 -1.34 -1.17
N ILE A 227 -2.02 -1.88 -1.74
CA ILE A 227 -2.08 -2.52 -3.04
C ILE A 227 -2.63 -3.93 -2.86
N GLY A 228 -3.80 -4.18 -3.43
CA GLY A 228 -4.33 -5.52 -3.61
C GLY A 228 -3.83 -6.17 -4.90
N HIS A 229 -4.36 -7.35 -5.21
CA HIS A 229 -4.10 -8.15 -6.41
C HIS A 229 -4.05 -7.36 -7.73
N GLN A 230 -4.94 -6.38 -7.88
CA GLN A 230 -4.90 -5.44 -9.00
C GLN A 230 -3.85 -4.38 -8.68
N CYS A 231 -2.62 -4.68 -9.07
CA CYS A 231 -1.52 -3.73 -9.14
C CYS A 231 -1.76 -2.78 -10.34
N ASP A 232 -2.96 -2.22 -10.41
CA ASP A 232 -3.32 -1.22 -11.39
C ASP A 232 -2.85 0.09 -10.79
N ASP A 233 -1.87 0.71 -11.43
CA ASP A 233 -1.44 2.06 -11.09
C ASP A 233 -2.66 2.99 -10.94
N GLU A 234 -3.75 2.72 -11.66
CA GLU A 234 -5.06 3.36 -11.54
C GLU A 234 -5.66 3.32 -10.12
N LYS A 235 -5.63 2.18 -9.42
CA LYS A 235 -6.14 2.10 -8.05
C LYS A 235 -5.28 2.95 -7.11
N ILE A 236 -3.96 2.91 -7.27
CA ILE A 236 -3.04 3.75 -6.50
C ILE A 236 -3.33 5.23 -6.77
N VAL A 237 -3.59 5.59 -8.01
CA VAL A 237 -3.94 6.94 -8.46
C VAL A 237 -5.28 7.41 -7.90
N GLN A 238 -6.28 6.53 -7.80
CA GLN A 238 -7.60 6.82 -7.23
C GLN A 238 -7.57 6.97 -5.71
N ASP A 239 -6.82 6.10 -5.02
CA ASP A 239 -6.71 6.11 -3.56
C ASP A 239 -5.76 7.20 -3.05
N ALA A 240 -4.88 7.74 -3.90
CA ALA A 240 -3.95 8.79 -3.55
C ALA A 240 -4.67 10.11 -3.20
N GLN A 241 -4.36 10.64 -2.02
CA GLN A 241 -4.88 11.91 -1.52
C GLN A 241 -3.73 12.81 -1.07
N PHE A 242 -3.79 14.08 -1.47
CA PHE A 242 -2.79 15.08 -1.13
C PHE A 242 -3.46 16.24 -0.41
N LYS A 243 -3.22 16.34 0.89
CA LYS A 243 -3.61 17.49 1.69
C LYS A 243 -2.63 18.63 1.46
N VAL A 244 -3.16 19.78 1.08
CA VAL A 244 -2.40 20.99 0.79
C VAL A 244 -3.06 22.16 1.51
N ALA A 245 -2.28 23.01 2.16
CA ALA A 245 -2.76 24.30 2.66
C ALA A 245 -2.29 25.41 1.71
N ILE A 246 -3.22 26.24 1.24
CA ILE A 246 -2.93 27.30 0.27
C ILE A 246 -3.28 28.64 0.91
N SER A 247 -2.32 29.56 0.93
CA SER A 247 -2.56 30.91 1.40
C SER A 247 -3.20 31.76 0.31
N PHE A 248 -4.03 32.73 0.70
CA PHE A 248 -4.64 33.69 -0.21
C PHE A 248 -4.86 35.03 0.51
N GLU A 249 -4.92 36.11 -0.25
CA GLU A 249 -5.13 37.45 0.30
C GLU A 249 -6.53 37.95 -0.01
N VAL A 250 -7.20 38.47 1.03
CA VAL A 250 -8.52 39.10 0.96
C VAL A 250 -8.39 40.56 1.41
N ASN A 251 -9.05 41.46 0.69
CA ASN A 251 -9.11 42.88 1.07
C ASN A 251 -10.09 43.06 2.23
N GLN A 252 -9.61 43.54 3.38
CA GLN A 252 -10.45 43.98 4.50
C GLN A 252 -10.29 45.49 4.67
N GLY A 253 -11.10 46.26 3.94
CA GLY A 253 -10.97 47.72 3.91
C GLY A 253 -9.68 48.15 3.20
N PRO A 254 -8.81 49.00 3.81
CA PRO A 254 -7.58 49.49 3.19
C PRO A 254 -6.40 48.50 3.28
N THR A 255 -6.52 47.41 4.06
CA THR A 255 -5.44 46.44 4.26
C THR A 255 -5.76 45.09 3.60
N ARG A 256 -4.72 44.44 3.06
CA ARG A 256 -4.77 43.04 2.64
C ARG A 256 -4.42 42.16 3.83
N LYS A 257 -5.27 41.16 4.10
CA LYS A 257 -5.02 40.16 5.13
C LYS A 257 -4.85 38.80 4.47
N ARG A 258 -3.85 38.05 4.94
CA ARG A 258 -3.53 36.70 4.45
C ARG A 258 -4.29 35.66 5.25
N PHE A 259 -4.96 34.77 4.53
CA PHE A 259 -5.69 33.62 5.04
C PHE A 259 -5.08 32.34 4.47
N TRP A 260 -5.49 31.20 5.04
CA TRP A 260 -5.13 29.86 4.64
C TRP A 260 -6.40 29.04 4.46
N ASP A 261 -6.39 28.17 3.46
CA ASP A 261 -7.41 27.14 3.34
C ASP A 261 -6.75 25.79 3.10
N GLU A 262 -7.25 24.77 3.81
CA GLU A 262 -6.81 23.41 3.64
C GLU A 262 -7.69 22.74 2.58
N VAL A 263 -7.06 22.12 1.60
CA VAL A 263 -7.71 21.41 0.52
C VAL A 263 -7.17 19.99 0.40
N ASN A 264 -8.01 19.09 -0.04
CA ASN A 264 -7.64 17.74 -0.43
C ASN A 264 -7.69 17.62 -1.95
N ILE A 265 -6.56 17.26 -2.55
CA ILE A 265 -6.42 17.07 -3.98
C ILE A 265 -6.47 15.57 -4.26
N LYS A 266 -7.43 15.16 -5.10
CA LYS A 266 -7.62 13.77 -5.53
C LYS A 266 -7.59 13.68 -7.05
N THR A 267 -7.16 12.57 -7.60
CA THR A 267 -7.26 12.36 -9.05
C THR A 267 -8.73 12.24 -9.45
N ALA A 268 -9.14 12.92 -10.50
CA ALA A 268 -10.49 12.80 -11.03
C ALA A 268 -10.61 11.44 -11.75
N SER A 269 -11.58 10.63 -11.36
CA SER A 269 -11.98 9.49 -12.18
C SER A 269 -12.72 10.04 -13.40
N VAL A 270 -12.13 9.89 -14.59
CA VAL A 270 -12.92 10.01 -15.82
C VAL A 270 -13.80 8.77 -15.85
N PRO A 271 -15.14 8.88 -15.80
CA PRO A 271 -15.98 7.72 -16.06
C PRO A 271 -15.68 7.28 -17.49
N ILE A 272 -14.99 6.15 -17.63
CA ILE A 272 -14.92 5.45 -18.91
C ILE A 272 -16.35 5.01 -19.16
N ALA A 273 -17.06 5.75 -20.01
CA ALA A 273 -18.28 5.24 -20.61
C ALA A 273 -17.88 3.92 -21.28
N GLU A 274 -18.45 2.81 -20.82
CA GLU A 274 -18.33 1.53 -21.51
C GLU A 274 -18.63 1.78 -22.99
N PRO A 275 -17.73 1.40 -23.92
CA PRO A 275 -18.06 1.50 -25.32
C PRO A 275 -19.34 0.67 -25.53
N PRO A 276 -20.39 1.22 -26.17
CA PRO A 276 -21.61 0.47 -26.40
C PRO A 276 -21.23 -0.83 -27.10
N ALA A 277 -21.69 -1.95 -26.55
CA ALA A 277 -21.42 -3.28 -27.05
C ALA A 277 -21.53 -3.29 -28.58
N PRO A 278 -20.53 -3.78 -29.33
CA PRO A 278 -20.63 -3.82 -30.78
C PRO A 278 -21.86 -4.63 -31.16
N TYR A 279 -22.82 -3.96 -31.79
CA TYR A 279 -24.01 -4.55 -32.37
C TYR A 279 -23.55 -5.60 -33.39
N VAL A 280 -23.69 -6.88 -33.04
CA VAL A 280 -23.33 -8.00 -33.91
C VAL A 280 -24.35 -8.04 -35.03
N VAL A 281 -24.03 -7.43 -36.17
CA VAL A 281 -24.69 -7.74 -37.43
C VAL A 281 -24.22 -9.14 -37.83
N ALA A 282 -25.13 -10.11 -37.77
CA ALA A 282 -24.89 -11.48 -38.17
C ALA A 282 -24.48 -11.54 -39.65
N ALA A 283 -23.18 -11.68 -39.91
CA ALA A 283 -22.64 -11.99 -41.23
C ALA A 283 -22.22 -13.47 -41.28
N LYS A 284 -22.73 -14.16 -42.30
CA LYS A 284 -22.66 -15.60 -42.49
C LYS A 284 -21.22 -16.14 -42.58
N THR A 285 -21.03 -17.30 -41.96
CA THR A 285 -19.85 -18.17 -41.90
C THR A 285 -19.13 -18.42 -43.23
N LYS A 286 -17.80 -18.32 -43.24
CA LYS A 286 -16.89 -19.21 -44.00
C LYS A 286 -15.63 -19.53 -43.19
N ASN A 287 -15.29 -20.82 -43.19
CA ASN A 287 -14.25 -21.47 -42.37
C ASN A 287 -12.83 -20.98 -42.65
N MET A 288 -12.02 -20.78 -41.61
CA MET A 288 -10.57 -20.96 -41.70
C MET A 288 -9.95 -21.42 -40.36
N LYS A 289 -8.93 -22.28 -40.50
CA LYS A 289 -8.40 -23.22 -39.50
C LYS A 289 -7.69 -22.55 -38.32
N ARG A 290 -7.91 -23.09 -37.13
CA ARG A 290 -7.22 -22.78 -35.86
C ARG A 290 -5.89 -23.53 -35.81
N VAL A 291 -4.78 -22.84 -35.53
CA VAL A 291 -3.47 -23.46 -35.23
C VAL A 291 -3.24 -23.36 -33.72
N SER A 292 -2.98 -24.48 -33.09
CA SER A 292 -2.57 -24.62 -31.69
C SER A 292 -1.06 -24.82 -31.60
N PHE A 293 -0.38 -24.12 -30.68
CA PHE A 293 1.01 -24.39 -30.35
C PHE A 293 1.07 -25.46 -29.25
N GLY A 294 1.52 -26.67 -29.62
CA GLY A 294 1.84 -27.74 -28.69
C GLY A 294 3.26 -27.56 -28.16
N LEU A 295 3.38 -27.59 -26.83
CA LEU A 295 4.64 -27.62 -26.11
C LEU A 295 5.07 -29.08 -25.95
N ASP A 296 6.05 -29.54 -26.74
CA ASP A 296 6.64 -30.87 -26.56
C ASP A 296 8.06 -30.81 -26.00
N ARG A 297 8.21 -31.55 -24.90
CA ARG A 297 9.43 -31.85 -24.15
C ARG A 297 9.86 -33.26 -24.53
N ALA A 298 11.09 -33.44 -25.04
CA ALA A 298 12.02 -34.49 -24.60
C ALA A 298 13.25 -34.66 -25.52
N LEU A 299 14.41 -34.27 -24.96
CA LEU A 299 15.70 -34.96 -24.89
C LEU A 299 15.93 -36.24 -25.71
N SER A 300 17.03 -36.28 -26.49
CA SER A 300 18.27 -37.04 -26.17
C SER A 300 19.12 -37.42 -27.41
N ARG A 301 20.43 -37.09 -27.34
CA ARG A 301 21.62 -37.88 -27.80
C ARG A 301 21.77 -38.12 -29.32
N LEU A 302 22.93 -38.08 -29.99
CA LEU A 302 24.37 -38.00 -29.71
C LEU A 302 25.10 -37.71 -31.06
N ARG A 303 26.22 -36.96 -31.01
CA ARG A 303 27.54 -37.09 -31.73
C ARG A 303 27.57 -37.70 -33.17
N LEU A 304 28.34 -37.23 -34.17
CA LEU A 304 29.68 -36.63 -34.26
C LEU A 304 29.93 -36.22 -35.75
N THR A 305 31.09 -35.57 -36.01
CA THR A 305 31.85 -35.37 -37.27
C THR A 305 31.60 -34.11 -38.14
N GLU A 306 32.54 -33.16 -38.01
CA GLU A 306 33.12 -32.30 -39.06
C GLU A 306 33.81 -33.15 -40.17
N PRO A 307 34.12 -32.64 -41.40
CA PRO A 307 34.73 -31.31 -41.63
C PRO A 307 34.37 -30.51 -42.92
N ALA A 308 34.79 -29.24 -42.86
CA ALA A 308 35.31 -28.34 -43.91
C ALA A 308 34.52 -28.08 -45.22
N ALA A 309 34.08 -26.84 -45.41
CA ALA A 309 34.60 -25.89 -46.42
C ALA A 309 33.70 -24.64 -46.57
N ASP A 310 34.36 -23.50 -46.76
CA ASP A 310 33.85 -22.14 -46.94
C ASP A 310 32.75 -21.98 -48.01
N VAL A 311 31.62 -21.35 -47.65
CA VAL A 311 30.87 -20.45 -48.55
C VAL A 311 30.15 -19.36 -47.73
N LYS A 312 30.42 -18.09 -48.05
CA LYS A 312 29.82 -16.85 -47.49
C LYS A 312 28.29 -16.79 -47.69
N PRO A 313 27.49 -16.31 -46.72
CA PRO A 313 26.10 -15.94 -46.97
C PRO A 313 25.92 -14.43 -47.23
N ASN A 314 25.23 -14.12 -48.32
CA ASN A 314 24.77 -12.80 -48.72
C ASN A 314 23.42 -12.51 -48.05
N ILE A 315 23.39 -11.60 -47.06
CA ILE A 315 22.15 -11.20 -46.37
C ILE A 315 21.56 -10.00 -47.12
N LYS A 316 20.42 -10.23 -47.80
CA LYS A 316 19.55 -9.15 -48.28
C LYS A 316 18.52 -8.82 -47.21
N THR A 317 18.74 -7.72 -46.51
CA THR A 317 17.76 -7.07 -45.64
C THR A 317 16.76 -6.31 -46.51
N ALA A 318 15.52 -6.78 -46.60
CA ALA A 318 14.42 -6.05 -47.24
C ALA A 318 13.72 -5.18 -46.19
N MET A 319 13.99 -3.88 -46.22
CA MET A 319 13.14 -2.84 -45.63
C MET A 319 11.95 -2.60 -46.58
N ALA A 320 10.72 -2.77 -46.10
CA ALA A 320 9.51 -2.36 -46.82
C ALA A 320 8.92 -1.12 -46.16
N LEU A 321 9.24 0.03 -46.73
CA LEU A 321 8.48 1.27 -46.61
C LEU A 321 7.16 1.10 -47.37
N PHE A 322 6.02 1.25 -46.70
CA PHE A 322 4.72 1.34 -47.36
C PHE A 322 4.27 2.79 -47.43
N ASN A 323 4.44 3.37 -48.61
CA ASN A 323 3.78 4.59 -49.06
C ASN A 323 2.26 4.37 -49.16
N ARG A 324 1.49 5.31 -48.63
CA ARG A 324 0.05 5.50 -48.91
C ARG A 324 -0.13 6.18 -50.27
N PRO A 325 -1.14 5.83 -51.08
CA PRO A 325 -1.71 6.74 -52.05
C PRO A 325 -2.89 7.52 -51.44
N VAL A 326 -2.96 8.78 -51.86
CA VAL A 326 -3.97 9.80 -51.56
C VAL A 326 -5.06 9.75 -52.63
N THR A 327 -6.33 9.76 -52.20
CA THR A 327 -7.56 10.27 -52.87
C THR A 327 -8.71 9.98 -51.89
N ASP A 328 -9.75 10.78 -51.68
CA ASP A 328 -10.16 12.09 -52.15
C ASP A 328 -11.07 12.71 -51.07
N ILE A 329 -11.05 14.04 -51.00
CA ILE A 329 -11.85 14.84 -50.07
C ILE A 329 -13.31 14.85 -50.54
N ALA A 330 -14.22 14.34 -49.71
CA ALA A 330 -15.65 14.65 -49.80
C ALA A 330 -16.08 15.40 -48.53
N PHE A 331 -16.28 16.71 -48.71
CA PHE A 331 -16.78 17.65 -47.72
C PHE A 331 -18.29 17.38 -47.51
N MET A 332 -18.69 16.93 -46.32
CA MET A 332 -20.09 16.92 -45.90
C MET A 332 -20.18 17.56 -44.52
N LYS A 333 -20.96 18.64 -44.45
CA LYS A 333 -21.28 19.43 -43.25
C LYS A 333 -21.91 18.54 -42.17
N THR A 334 -21.53 18.82 -40.93
CA THR A 334 -22.14 18.32 -39.69
C THR A 334 -23.63 18.64 -39.60
N PRO A 335 -24.36 17.91 -38.76
CA PRO A 335 -24.79 18.58 -37.53
C PRO A 335 -24.63 17.72 -36.26
N GLU A 336 -24.44 18.47 -35.16
CA GLU A 336 -24.72 18.12 -33.76
C GLU A 336 -23.66 17.31 -32.98
N GLU A 337 -22.73 18.09 -32.44
CA GLU A 337 -22.00 17.84 -31.20
C GLU A 337 -22.98 17.56 -30.05
N SER A 338 -23.01 16.31 -29.57
CA SER A 338 -23.60 15.97 -28.29
C SER A 338 -22.50 15.81 -27.24
N ASN A 339 -22.27 16.91 -26.49
CA ASN A 339 -21.72 17.01 -25.14
C ASN A 339 -20.52 16.11 -24.77
N ALA A 340 -19.33 16.47 -25.22
CA ALA A 340 -18.12 16.25 -24.41
C ALA A 340 -18.00 17.44 -23.44
N THR A 341 -18.17 17.21 -22.14
CA THR A 341 -17.98 18.24 -21.11
C THR A 341 -16.52 18.70 -21.15
N THR A 342 -16.23 19.82 -21.81
CA THR A 342 -14.91 20.45 -21.75
C THR A 342 -14.63 20.84 -20.30
N ILE A 343 -13.78 20.07 -19.62
CA ILE A 343 -13.32 20.37 -18.26
C ILE A 343 -12.48 21.65 -18.33
N THR A 344 -13.04 22.78 -17.89
CA THR A 344 -12.30 24.05 -17.83
C THR A 344 -11.40 24.08 -16.60
N PRO A 345 -10.10 24.40 -16.73
CA PRO A 345 -9.20 24.51 -15.59
C PRO A 345 -9.63 25.68 -14.69
N VAL A 346 -9.62 25.46 -13.38
CA VAL A 346 -10.04 26.46 -12.38
C VAL A 346 -8.96 27.51 -12.17
N ASN A 347 -9.38 28.77 -12.02
CA ASN A 347 -8.52 29.79 -11.41
C ASN A 347 -8.61 29.66 -9.88
N LEU A 348 -7.63 28.98 -9.29
CA LEU A 348 -7.68 28.59 -7.88
C LEU A 348 -7.67 29.78 -6.93
N CYS A 349 -6.99 30.87 -7.29
CA CYS A 349 -6.95 32.09 -6.48
C CYS A 349 -8.34 32.74 -6.37
N LEU A 350 -9.09 32.80 -7.46
CA LEU A 350 -10.47 33.31 -7.45
C LEU A 350 -11.38 32.38 -6.65
N ALA A 351 -11.30 31.07 -6.87
CA ALA A 351 -12.10 30.10 -6.14
C ALA A 351 -11.89 30.17 -4.62
N LEU A 352 -10.63 30.33 -4.16
CA LEU A 352 -10.32 30.49 -2.73
C LEU A 352 -10.89 31.79 -2.14
N ARG A 353 -10.87 32.88 -2.91
CA ARG A 353 -11.45 34.18 -2.49
C ARG A 353 -12.97 34.12 -2.39
N GLU A 354 -13.63 33.49 -3.36
CA GLU A 354 -15.08 33.29 -3.34
C GLU A 354 -15.48 32.34 -2.21
N ALA A 355 -14.71 31.28 -1.98
CA ALA A 355 -14.92 30.32 -0.90
C ALA A 355 -14.83 30.92 0.51
N HIS A 356 -14.15 32.08 0.64
CA HIS A 356 -14.13 32.84 1.89
C HIS A 356 -15.52 33.40 2.26
N GLN A 357 -16.37 33.66 1.26
CA GLN A 357 -17.73 34.16 1.46
C GLN A 357 -18.74 32.99 1.49
N GLU A 358 -18.73 32.15 0.46
CA GLU A 358 -19.59 30.97 0.34
C GLU A 358 -18.76 29.78 -0.10
N ARG A 359 -18.70 28.74 0.75
CA ARG A 359 -17.80 27.60 0.54
C ARG A 359 -18.47 26.54 -0.35
N PRO A 360 -18.03 26.34 -1.60
CA PRO A 360 -18.55 25.28 -2.46
C PRO A 360 -18.06 23.89 -2.01
N ASP A 361 -18.76 22.83 -2.43
CA ASP A 361 -18.36 21.45 -2.15
C ASP A 361 -17.08 21.02 -2.89
N CYS A 362 -16.74 21.71 -3.98
CA CYS A 362 -15.53 21.47 -4.78
C CYS A 362 -15.09 22.78 -5.43
N TYR A 363 -13.80 23.12 -5.35
CA TYR A 363 -13.24 24.28 -6.04
C TYR A 363 -13.08 24.03 -7.55
N GLY A 364 -13.09 22.76 -7.95
CA GLY A 364 -13.12 22.30 -9.33
C GLY A 364 -11.84 21.59 -9.75
N HIS A 365 -11.49 21.66 -11.04
CA HIS A 365 -10.47 20.80 -11.65
C HIS A 365 -9.14 21.51 -11.91
N LEU A 366 -8.04 20.89 -11.46
CA LEU A 366 -6.68 21.24 -11.86
C LEU A 366 -6.25 20.35 -13.02
N ILE A 367 -5.56 20.93 -13.99
CA ILE A 367 -5.08 20.23 -15.18
C ILE A 367 -3.58 20.45 -15.30
N ASP A 368 -2.83 19.36 -15.36
CA ASP A 368 -1.43 19.40 -15.74
C ASP A 368 -1.33 19.63 -17.26
N ARG A 369 -0.87 20.81 -17.67
CA ARG A 369 -0.76 21.18 -19.09
C ARG A 369 0.29 20.36 -19.83
N GLU A 370 1.27 19.80 -19.12
CA GLU A 370 2.31 18.93 -19.71
C GLU A 370 1.82 17.48 -19.82
N CYS A 371 0.86 17.08 -18.98
CA CYS A 371 0.27 15.75 -18.96
C CYS A 371 -1.27 15.85 -19.00
N SER A 372 -1.81 16.16 -20.18
CA SER A 372 -3.25 16.46 -20.38
C SER A 372 -4.24 15.34 -19.99
N HIS A 373 -3.76 14.13 -19.75
CA HIS A 373 -4.57 13.00 -19.28
C HIS A 373 -4.76 12.98 -17.75
N ARG A 374 -4.03 13.82 -16.99
CA ARG A 374 -4.12 13.89 -15.53
C ARG A 374 -4.95 15.09 -15.11
N HIS A 375 -6.09 14.79 -14.50
CA HIS A 375 -7.01 15.76 -13.94
C HIS A 375 -7.10 15.54 -12.43
N PHE A 376 -7.11 16.62 -11.68
CA PHE A 376 -7.26 16.57 -10.22
C PHE A 376 -8.48 17.38 -9.80
N GLN A 377 -9.20 16.91 -8.80
CA GLN A 377 -10.29 17.63 -8.15
C GLN A 377 -9.82 18.17 -6.81
N VAL A 378 -10.22 19.41 -6.50
CA VAL A 378 -9.84 20.12 -5.29
C VAL A 378 -11.05 20.24 -4.37
N TYR A 379 -10.98 19.55 -3.23
CA TYR A 379 -12.03 19.54 -2.23
C TYR A 379 -11.60 20.36 -1.00
N PRO A 380 -12.40 21.33 -0.54
CA PRO A 380 -12.10 22.02 0.71
C PRO A 380 -12.17 21.08 1.93
N LEU A 381 -11.25 21.25 2.87
CA LEU A 381 -11.21 20.52 4.15
C LEU A 381 -11.63 21.42 5.32
N GLY A 382 -12.68 21.02 6.03
CA GLY A 382 -13.25 21.78 7.14
C GLY A 382 -14.49 22.60 6.75
N THR A 383 -15.17 23.16 7.75
CA THR A 383 -16.46 23.85 7.61
C THR A 383 -16.35 25.35 7.35
N THR A 384 -15.20 25.98 7.61
CA THR A 384 -15.01 27.43 7.44
C THR A 384 -13.66 27.73 6.80
N ALA A 385 -13.64 28.61 5.80
CA ALA A 385 -12.41 29.15 5.18
C ALA A 385 -11.74 30.26 6.02
N ASN A 386 -12.26 30.56 7.22
CA ASN A 386 -11.68 31.57 8.08
C ASN A 386 -10.55 30.98 8.94
N SER A 387 -9.31 31.20 8.50
CA SER A 387 -8.09 30.86 9.22
C SER A 387 -7.63 31.95 10.20
N ASP A 388 -8.54 32.80 10.68
CA ASP A 388 -8.21 33.81 11.67
C ASP A 388 -7.63 33.16 12.93
N GLY A 389 -6.43 33.60 13.31
CA GLY A 389 -5.68 33.02 14.42
C GLY A 389 -4.84 31.79 14.06
N TRP A 390 -4.67 31.47 12.77
CA TRP A 390 -3.67 30.50 12.34
C TRP A 390 -2.28 31.13 12.39
N SER A 391 -1.30 30.38 12.90
CA SER A 391 0.11 30.76 12.83
C SER A 391 0.97 29.57 12.45
N ILE A 392 1.98 29.82 11.63
CA ILE A 392 2.99 28.82 11.28
C ILE A 392 4.01 28.71 12.41
N VAL A 393 4.32 27.47 12.81
CA VAL A 393 5.39 27.14 13.76
C VAL A 393 6.35 26.19 13.07
N THR A 394 7.62 26.55 12.93
CA THR A 394 8.62 25.69 12.30
C THR A 394 9.16 24.64 13.28
N LEU A 395 9.69 23.53 12.75
CA LEU A 395 10.35 22.52 13.59
C LEU A 395 11.58 23.11 14.31
N ASP A 396 12.28 24.06 13.67
CA ASP A 396 13.35 24.87 14.30
C ASP A 396 12.88 25.54 15.61
N GLU A 397 11.74 26.26 15.57
CA GLU A 397 11.19 26.91 16.77
C GLU A 397 10.81 25.92 17.88
N VAL A 398 10.33 24.73 17.50
CA VAL A 398 9.95 23.66 18.44
C VAL A 398 11.18 23.07 19.11
N LEU A 399 12.23 22.75 18.34
CA LEU A 399 13.48 22.16 18.85
C LEU A 399 14.26 23.14 19.72
N GLU A 400 14.19 24.44 19.43
CA GLU A 400 14.84 25.46 20.25
C GLU A 400 14.04 25.86 21.50
N GLY A 401 12.81 25.37 21.66
CA GLY A 401 11.95 25.71 22.79
C GLY A 401 11.50 27.18 22.81
N ARG A 402 11.45 27.84 21.65
CA ARG A 402 11.06 29.26 21.58
C ARG A 402 9.58 29.47 21.94
N LYS A 403 9.23 30.64 22.47
CA LYS A 403 7.84 31.11 22.68
C LYS A 403 6.97 30.22 23.60
N GLY A 404 7.57 29.45 24.52
CA GLY A 404 6.82 28.57 25.43
C GLY A 404 6.14 27.39 24.72
N LEU A 405 6.65 27.01 23.55
CA LEU A 405 6.19 25.84 22.80
C LEU A 405 6.41 24.54 23.59
N ARG A 406 5.49 23.60 23.44
CA ARG A 406 5.62 22.27 24.01
C ARG A 406 6.74 21.51 23.27
N PRO A 407 7.75 20.97 23.96
CA PRO A 407 8.78 20.15 23.32
C PRO A 407 8.22 18.80 22.87
N LEU A 408 8.95 18.11 22.00
CA LEU A 408 8.68 16.71 21.64
C LEU A 408 9.09 15.81 22.82
N ILE A 409 8.12 15.34 23.59
CA ILE A 409 8.39 14.61 24.85
C ILE A 409 8.41 13.10 24.61
N SER A 410 7.43 12.59 23.87
CA SER A 410 7.24 11.15 23.70
C SER A 410 8.14 10.58 22.60
N LEU A 411 8.73 9.41 22.84
CA LEU A 411 9.42 8.65 21.80
C LEU A 411 8.49 8.31 20.63
N ALA A 412 7.23 7.95 20.92
CA ALA A 412 6.23 7.66 19.88
C ALA A 412 5.94 8.88 19.00
N GLU A 413 5.88 10.08 19.60
CA GLU A 413 5.68 11.34 18.89
C GLU A 413 6.88 11.67 17.99
N LYS A 414 8.11 11.51 18.49
CA LYS A 414 9.35 11.68 17.74
C LYS A 414 9.46 10.71 16.57
N VAL A 415 9.20 9.42 16.81
CA VAL A 415 9.27 8.36 15.78
C VAL A 415 8.20 8.56 14.72
N ARG A 416 6.99 8.96 15.08
CA ARG A 416 5.90 9.25 14.12
C ARG A 416 6.28 10.41 13.19
N LEU A 417 6.81 11.50 13.76
CA LEU A 417 7.29 12.65 12.97
C LEU A 417 8.43 12.26 12.04
N ALA A 418 9.42 11.54 12.56
CA ALA A 418 10.55 10.99 11.80
C ALA A 418 10.07 10.10 10.64
N LEU A 419 9.12 9.21 10.89
CA LEU A 419 8.56 8.30 9.90
C LEU A 419 7.80 9.05 8.79
N ALA A 420 7.01 10.07 9.16
CA ALA A 420 6.29 10.91 8.21
C ALA A 420 7.24 11.67 7.28
N ILE A 421 8.31 12.24 7.83
CA ILE A 421 9.33 12.97 7.06
C ILE A 421 10.12 12.02 6.16
N ALA A 422 10.66 10.92 6.69
CA ALA A 422 11.45 9.95 5.93
C ALA A 422 10.63 9.34 4.77
N SER A 423 9.37 8.97 5.05
CA SER A 423 8.44 8.48 4.03
C SER A 423 8.19 9.50 2.94
N SER A 424 8.01 10.78 3.32
CA SER A 424 7.74 11.86 2.37
C SER A 424 8.96 12.23 1.54
N VAL A 425 10.17 12.15 2.10
CA VAL A 425 11.42 12.32 1.32
C VAL A 425 11.53 11.29 0.20
N LEU A 426 11.16 10.02 0.46
CA LEU A 426 11.15 9.00 -0.59
C LEU A 426 10.04 9.22 -1.63
N GLN A 427 8.88 9.74 -1.22
CA GLN A 427 7.76 10.05 -2.10
C GLN A 427 8.02 11.28 -2.99
N LEU A 428 8.77 12.26 -2.47
CA LEU A 428 8.94 13.58 -3.09
C LEU A 428 10.36 13.80 -3.65
N SER A 429 11.23 12.78 -3.63
CA SER A 429 12.59 12.90 -4.15
C SER A 429 12.59 13.33 -5.62
N LYS A 430 13.45 14.30 -5.96
CA LYS A 430 13.56 14.89 -7.30
C LYS A 430 12.26 15.55 -7.83
N THR A 431 11.28 15.82 -6.96
CA THR A 431 10.11 16.64 -7.30
C THR A 431 10.36 18.11 -6.95
N PRO A 432 9.64 19.07 -7.57
CA PRO A 432 9.75 20.49 -7.21
C PRO A 432 9.37 20.79 -5.75
N TRP A 433 8.65 19.88 -5.08
CA TRP A 433 8.28 20.04 -3.68
C TRP A 433 9.47 19.94 -2.74
N LEU A 434 10.42 19.02 -2.96
CA LEU A 434 11.48 18.71 -2.01
C LEU A 434 12.78 19.45 -2.36
N PRO A 435 13.36 20.25 -1.44
CA PRO A 435 14.68 20.83 -1.66
C PRO A 435 15.76 19.74 -1.60
N GLU A 436 16.93 20.00 -2.20
CA GLU A 436 18.02 19.02 -2.21
C GLU A 436 18.53 18.70 -0.80
N ALA A 437 18.61 19.72 0.06
CA ALA A 437 18.88 19.58 1.49
C ALA A 437 17.65 20.00 2.31
N LEU A 438 17.00 19.03 2.97
CA LEU A 438 15.87 19.28 3.85
C LEU A 438 16.35 19.72 5.23
N THR A 439 15.98 20.92 5.67
CA THR A 439 16.35 21.46 6.98
C THR A 439 15.14 21.56 7.92
N ARG A 440 15.40 21.69 9.22
CA ARG A 440 14.38 21.96 10.26
C ARG A 440 13.57 23.24 10.03
N LYS A 441 14.03 24.17 9.18
CA LYS A 441 13.28 25.38 8.80
C LYS A 441 12.25 25.13 7.70
N ASN A 442 12.44 24.09 6.88
CA ASN A 442 11.52 23.76 5.79
C ASN A 442 10.26 23.05 6.28
N VAL A 443 10.35 22.36 7.43
CA VAL A 443 9.24 21.64 8.04
C VAL A 443 8.52 22.54 9.03
N HIS A 444 7.19 22.63 8.91
CA HIS A 444 6.37 23.45 9.79
C HIS A 444 5.03 22.80 10.13
N PHE A 445 4.35 23.38 11.11
CA PHE A 445 3.05 22.98 11.64
C PHE A 445 2.12 24.18 11.69
N PHE A 446 0.83 23.97 11.49
CA PHE A 446 -0.19 24.99 11.69
C PHE A 446 -0.69 24.96 13.13
N ARG A 447 -0.49 26.06 13.85
CA ARG A 447 -1.20 26.35 15.10
C ARG A 447 -2.55 26.95 14.75
N ARG A 448 -3.64 26.33 15.19
CA ARG A 448 -5.03 26.77 14.97
C ARG A 448 -5.58 27.30 16.29
N GLY A 449 -5.55 28.62 16.48
CA GLY A 449 -5.87 29.24 17.76
C GLY A 449 -4.93 28.74 18.87
N ASN A 450 -5.48 28.05 19.88
CA ASN A 450 -4.69 27.47 20.98
C ASN A 450 -4.25 26.02 20.72
N THR A 451 -4.66 25.41 19.60
CA THR A 451 -4.34 24.02 19.30
C THR A 451 -3.11 23.93 18.40
N LEU A 452 -2.12 23.13 18.79
CA LEU A 452 -0.93 22.81 18.01
C LEU A 452 -0.72 21.30 18.09
N SER A 453 -0.73 20.63 16.93
CA SER A 453 -0.42 19.20 16.81
C SER A 453 0.81 19.02 15.94
N TYR A 454 1.72 18.15 16.36
CA TYR A 454 2.92 17.77 15.61
C TYR A 454 2.69 16.53 14.73
N GLU A 455 1.45 16.04 14.64
CA GLU A 455 1.11 14.84 13.87
C GLU A 455 1.15 15.06 12.36
N HIS A 456 0.92 16.31 11.91
CA HIS A 456 0.77 16.66 10.49
C HIS A 456 1.80 17.73 10.10
N PRO A 457 3.05 17.35 9.82
CA PRO A 457 4.08 18.26 9.31
C PRO A 457 3.81 18.68 7.85
N PHE A 458 4.18 19.91 7.50
CA PHE A 458 4.01 20.49 6.18
C PHE A 458 5.34 20.99 5.59
N LEU A 459 5.41 20.99 4.26
CA LEU A 459 6.52 21.54 3.47
C LEU A 459 6.01 22.67 2.57
N GLN A 460 6.58 23.87 2.73
CA GLN A 460 6.11 25.08 2.05
C GLN A 460 6.86 25.36 0.74
N ARG A 461 6.13 25.79 -0.28
CA ARG A 461 6.63 26.38 -1.54
C ARG A 461 5.91 27.69 -1.83
N ARG A 462 6.55 28.58 -2.60
CA ARG A 462 5.97 29.86 -3.02
C ARG A 462 5.65 29.83 -4.51
N LEU A 463 4.43 30.20 -4.85
CA LEU A 463 3.92 30.30 -6.23
C LEU A 463 3.38 31.72 -6.49
N PRO A 464 3.57 32.30 -7.69
CA PRO A 464 4.50 31.86 -8.74
C PRO A 464 5.96 31.85 -8.24
N GLU A 465 6.78 30.94 -8.76
CA GLU A 465 8.20 30.89 -8.41
C GLU A 465 8.85 32.23 -8.77
N CYS A 466 9.32 32.97 -7.77
CA CYS A 466 10.07 34.19 -8.03
C CYS A 466 11.38 33.76 -8.71
N SER A 467 11.56 34.13 -9.98
CA SER A 467 12.82 33.93 -10.70
C SER A 467 13.90 34.88 -10.16
N THR A 468 14.16 34.85 -8.86
CA THR A 468 15.45 35.23 -8.34
C THR A 468 16.39 34.10 -8.70
N LYS A 469 17.10 34.27 -9.82
CA LYS A 469 18.48 33.75 -9.87
C LYS A 469 19.17 34.36 -8.64
N SER A 470 19.18 33.63 -7.54
CA SER A 470 19.85 34.02 -6.32
C SER A 470 21.34 34.09 -6.63
N LEU A 471 21.79 35.28 -7.02
CA LEU A 471 23.18 35.68 -6.93
C LEU A 471 23.41 36.00 -5.45
N GLY A 472 23.48 34.97 -4.60
CA GLY A 472 23.60 35.16 -3.15
C GLY A 472 23.08 34.00 -2.30
N ASP A 473 23.51 32.76 -2.57
CA ASP A 473 23.38 31.65 -1.62
C ASP A 473 24.66 30.79 -1.62
N ASN A 474 25.80 31.49 -1.50
CA ASN A 474 27.12 30.86 -1.44
C ASN A 474 27.48 30.37 -0.02
N THR A 475 26.58 30.47 0.96
CA THR A 475 26.81 29.99 2.34
C THR A 475 26.20 28.61 2.60
N ASP A 476 25.09 28.23 1.95
CA ASP A 476 24.45 26.92 2.15
C ASP A 476 24.93 25.85 1.14
N SER A 477 25.64 26.28 0.09
CA SER A 477 26.21 25.39 -0.95
C SER A 477 27.47 24.64 -0.49
N GLU A 478 28.17 25.11 0.54
CA GLU A 478 29.37 24.42 1.06
C GLU A 478 29.02 23.17 1.89
N THR A 479 27.79 23.11 2.42
CA THR A 479 27.24 22.01 3.23
C THR A 479 26.99 20.71 2.45
N CYS A 480 27.09 20.69 1.12
CA CYS A 480 26.74 19.51 0.31
C CYS A 480 27.90 18.88 -0.48
N LEU A 481 29.10 19.47 -0.48
CA LEU A 481 30.18 19.06 -1.40
C LEU A 481 30.88 17.74 -1.03
N PHE A 482 30.67 17.20 0.17
CA PHE A 482 31.32 15.97 0.65
C PHE A 482 30.38 14.76 0.77
N SER A 483 29.07 14.93 0.63
CA SER A 483 28.13 13.81 0.66
C SER A 483 27.76 13.39 -0.75
N ASN A 484 27.90 12.09 -1.04
CA ASN A 484 27.50 11.52 -2.32
C ASN A 484 25.97 11.56 -2.52
N ASN A 485 25.20 11.75 -1.43
CA ASN A 485 23.76 11.94 -1.47
C ASN A 485 23.30 12.99 -0.43
N PRO A 486 23.25 14.29 -0.81
CA PRO A 486 22.97 15.38 0.13
C PRO A 486 21.56 15.29 0.75
N THR A 487 20.58 14.76 0.01
CA THR A 487 19.21 14.58 0.51
C THR A 487 19.14 13.58 1.66
N LEU A 488 19.85 12.46 1.56
CA LEU A 488 19.92 11.47 2.64
C LEU A 488 20.72 11.97 3.83
N PHE A 489 21.81 12.68 3.59
CA PHE A 489 22.58 13.28 4.67
C PHE A 489 21.74 14.28 5.47
N ALA A 490 21.05 15.20 4.78
CA ALA A 490 20.16 16.17 5.41
C ALA A 490 19.01 15.49 6.18
N LEU A 491 18.42 14.43 5.61
CA LEU A 491 17.44 13.60 6.30
C LEU A 491 18.02 12.99 7.58
N GLY A 492 19.22 12.41 7.52
CA GLY A 492 19.89 11.81 8.68
C GLY A 492 20.12 12.80 9.82
N MET A 493 20.59 14.00 9.50
CA MET A 493 20.78 15.08 10.48
C MET A 493 19.43 15.52 11.10
N LEU A 494 18.39 15.66 10.29
CA LEU A 494 17.06 16.02 10.78
C LEU A 494 16.45 14.94 11.68
N LEU A 495 16.61 13.66 11.33
CA LEU A 495 16.18 12.53 12.14
C LEU A 495 16.90 12.49 13.50
N LEU A 496 18.19 12.84 13.51
CA LEU A 496 18.99 12.95 14.73
C LEU A 496 18.46 14.06 15.65
N GLU A 497 18.15 15.23 15.11
CA GLU A 497 17.60 16.34 15.89
C GLU A 497 16.22 16.01 16.46
N ILE A 498 15.36 15.36 15.68
CA ILE A 498 14.02 14.93 16.13
C ILE A 498 14.11 13.97 17.31
N ILE A 499 14.99 12.97 17.26
CA ILE A 499 15.09 11.98 18.36
C ILE A 499 15.67 12.60 19.62
N LEU A 500 16.63 13.52 19.48
CA LEU A 500 17.21 14.26 20.60
C LEU A 500 16.22 15.29 21.17
N GLY A 501 15.36 15.86 20.32
CA GLY A 501 14.40 16.89 20.70
C GLY A 501 15.02 18.27 20.89
N SER A 502 16.23 18.49 20.37
CA SER A 502 17.01 19.73 20.44
C SER A 502 17.83 19.90 19.18
N SER A 503 18.16 21.14 18.81
CA SER A 503 19.07 21.41 17.69
C SER A 503 20.50 20.93 17.99
N LEU A 504 21.25 20.56 16.95
CA LEU A 504 22.68 20.22 17.13
C LEU A 504 23.49 21.38 17.71
N ASP A 505 23.14 22.62 17.37
CA ASP A 505 23.82 23.83 17.84
C ASP A 505 23.75 23.97 19.37
N GLN A 506 22.64 23.57 19.99
CA GLN A 506 22.48 23.57 21.45
C GLN A 506 23.28 22.46 22.14
N LEU A 507 23.63 21.41 21.40
CA LEU A 507 24.40 20.27 21.89
C LEU A 507 25.92 20.46 21.69
N TRP A 508 26.31 21.58 21.10
CA TRP A 508 27.70 21.97 20.95
C TRP A 508 28.31 22.33 22.32
N GLN A 509 29.54 21.88 22.54
CA GLN A 509 30.36 22.25 23.68
C GLN A 509 31.62 22.95 23.15
N PRO A 510 31.95 24.16 23.64
CA PRO A 510 33.07 24.95 23.12
C PRO A 510 34.46 24.35 23.37
N ASP A 511 34.59 23.37 24.27
CA ASP A 511 35.88 22.75 24.63
C ASP A 511 36.52 21.87 23.54
N ASN A 512 35.90 21.73 22.37
CA ASN A 512 36.36 20.88 21.26
C ASN A 512 36.93 21.65 20.06
N GLU A 513 37.28 22.94 20.21
CA GLU A 513 38.03 23.63 19.15
C GLU A 513 39.43 23.02 19.01
N SER A 514 39.72 22.45 17.84
CA SER A 514 41.11 22.31 17.41
C SER A 514 41.70 23.72 17.19
N PRO A 515 42.98 23.96 17.54
CA PRO A 515 43.59 25.29 17.47
C PRO A 515 43.73 25.86 16.05
N ASP A 516 43.35 25.12 15.01
CA ASP A 516 43.22 25.62 13.64
C ASP A 516 41.76 26.03 13.39
N GLY A 517 41.50 27.34 13.42
CA GLY A 517 40.19 27.99 13.21
C GLY A 517 39.62 27.86 11.79
N GLY A 518 39.76 26.70 11.14
CA GLY A 518 39.34 26.42 9.77
C GLY A 518 38.62 25.07 9.60
N SER A 519 38.04 24.49 10.64
CA SER A 519 37.27 23.24 10.48
C SER A 519 35.93 23.52 9.78
N ASN A 520 35.76 23.00 8.55
CA ASN A 520 34.50 23.01 7.78
C ASN A 520 33.30 22.70 8.69
N SER A 521 32.24 23.53 8.64
CA SER A 521 31.02 23.37 9.46
C SER A 521 30.48 21.93 9.45
N LEU A 522 30.57 21.25 8.31
CA LEU A 522 30.17 19.86 8.14
C LEU A 522 30.96 18.85 8.97
N ILE A 523 32.28 18.99 9.05
CA ILE A 523 33.12 18.05 9.81
C ILE A 523 32.79 18.18 11.30
N ARG A 524 32.55 19.42 11.75
CA ARG A 524 32.06 19.69 13.10
C ARG A 524 30.70 19.03 13.34
N ASP A 525 29.73 19.26 12.45
CA ASP A 525 28.37 18.73 12.61
C ASP A 525 28.35 17.20 12.59
N LEU A 526 29.17 16.57 11.73
CA LEU A 526 29.33 15.11 11.68
C LEU A 526 29.99 14.55 12.94
N THR A 527 30.98 15.25 13.49
CA THR A 527 31.65 14.85 14.74
C THR A 527 30.68 14.92 15.92
N ILE A 528 29.89 15.98 16.00
CA ILE A 528 28.83 16.13 17.01
C ILE A 528 27.78 15.05 16.81
N ALA A 529 27.36 14.79 15.57
CA ALA A 529 26.35 13.79 15.25
C ALA A 529 26.78 12.39 15.70
N ASN A 530 27.98 11.94 15.32
CA ASN A 530 28.53 10.64 15.72
C ASN A 530 28.64 10.51 17.25
N ARG A 531 29.10 11.57 17.93
CA ARG A 531 29.16 11.60 19.39
C ARG A 531 27.77 11.44 20.02
N MET A 532 26.76 12.17 19.52
CA MET A 532 25.40 12.11 20.05
C MET A 532 24.71 10.78 19.74
N LEU A 533 25.02 10.18 18.58
CA LEU A 533 24.54 8.84 18.22
C LEU A 533 24.99 7.79 19.22
N GLU A 534 26.27 7.81 19.61
CA GLU A 534 26.82 6.87 20.59
C GLU A 534 26.39 7.16 22.02
N GLN A 535 26.42 8.42 22.44
CA GLN A 535 26.23 8.78 23.85
C GLN A 535 24.77 8.91 24.27
N ARG A 536 23.85 9.18 23.33
CA ARG A 536 22.43 9.43 23.64
C ARG A 536 21.50 8.53 22.85
N VAL A 537 21.59 8.53 21.52
CA VAL A 537 20.61 7.82 20.68
C VAL A 537 20.70 6.30 20.87
N ALA A 538 21.92 5.75 21.01
CA ALA A 538 22.15 4.34 21.31
C ALA A 538 21.39 3.86 22.56
N LEU A 539 21.30 4.72 23.58
CA LEU A 539 20.62 4.44 24.84
C LEU A 539 19.10 4.60 24.74
N ILE A 540 18.62 5.45 23.84
CA ILE A 540 17.18 5.66 23.61
C ILE A 540 16.62 4.51 22.76
N ASN A 541 17.20 4.28 21.58
CA ASN A 541 16.78 3.23 20.67
C ASN A 541 17.92 2.86 19.69
N PRO A 542 18.52 1.67 19.80
CA PRO A 542 19.64 1.25 18.95
C PRO A 542 19.22 1.03 17.49
N ALA A 543 17.97 0.65 17.23
CA ALA A 543 17.46 0.54 15.85
C ALA A 543 17.33 1.91 15.20
N TYR A 544 16.86 2.93 15.94
CA TYR A 544 16.81 4.31 15.47
C TYR A 544 18.22 4.86 15.18
N LYS A 545 19.20 4.54 16.04
CA LYS A 545 20.61 4.88 15.79
C LYS A 545 21.08 4.34 14.44
N ALA A 546 20.87 3.05 14.18
CA ALA A 546 21.26 2.41 12.93
C ALA A 546 20.61 3.05 11.70
N VAL A 547 19.36 3.53 11.82
CA VAL A 547 18.67 4.28 10.76
C VAL A 547 19.40 5.59 10.43
N VAL A 548 19.76 6.36 11.46
CA VAL A 548 20.46 7.65 11.28
C VAL A 548 21.86 7.43 10.72
N GLU A 549 22.62 6.46 11.22
CA GLU A 549 23.95 6.11 10.71
C GLU A 549 23.92 5.73 9.24
N ARG A 550 22.90 4.97 8.82
CA ARG A 550 22.71 4.59 7.41
C ARG A 550 22.42 5.80 6.51
N CYS A 551 21.76 6.83 7.03
CA CYS A 551 21.49 8.06 6.29
C CYS A 551 22.74 8.94 6.17
N ILE A 552 23.41 9.20 7.30
CA ILE A 552 24.57 10.10 7.38
C ILE A 552 25.80 9.47 6.70
N GLY A 553 26.02 8.16 6.89
CA GLY A 553 27.15 7.41 6.35
C GLY A 553 26.94 6.88 4.93
N CYS A 554 25.93 7.35 4.20
CA CYS A 554 25.65 6.86 2.85
C CYS A 554 26.74 7.31 1.86
N THR A 555 27.48 6.34 1.31
CA THR A 555 28.56 6.57 0.33
C THR A 555 28.15 6.33 -1.11
N GLU A 556 26.92 5.90 -1.37
CA GLU A 556 26.41 5.69 -2.73
C GLU A 556 26.14 7.05 -3.40
N SER A 557 26.61 7.23 -4.64
CA SER A 557 26.31 8.42 -5.46
C SER A 557 24.98 8.33 -6.20
N LYS A 558 24.26 7.21 -6.04
CA LYS A 558 22.96 6.97 -6.65
C LYS A 558 21.92 7.88 -6.03
N GLY A 559 21.08 8.47 -6.87
CA GLY A 559 19.96 9.28 -6.41
C GLY A 559 18.79 8.43 -5.93
N LEU A 560 17.92 9.03 -5.12
CA LEU A 560 16.67 8.40 -4.66
C LEU A 560 15.64 8.20 -5.78
N ASP A 561 15.97 8.56 -7.01
CA ASP A 561 15.21 8.28 -8.22
C ASP A 561 15.44 6.87 -8.77
N GLU A 562 16.59 6.27 -8.49
CA GLU A 562 16.87 4.88 -8.86
C GLU A 562 16.06 3.91 -7.99
N GLU A 563 15.24 3.08 -8.62
CA GLU A 563 14.33 2.15 -7.93
C GLU A 563 15.07 1.23 -6.95
N GLY A 564 16.20 0.66 -7.38
CA GLY A 564 17.00 -0.24 -6.54
C GLY A 564 17.62 0.43 -5.32
N PHE A 565 18.08 1.67 -5.46
CA PHE A 565 18.67 2.42 -4.35
C PHE A 565 17.58 2.94 -3.39
N ARG A 566 16.51 3.55 -3.91
CA ARG A 566 15.35 3.98 -3.11
C ARG A 566 14.76 2.83 -2.30
N GLN A 567 14.73 1.63 -2.88
CA GLN A 567 14.29 0.42 -2.19
C GLN A 567 15.19 0.04 -1.02
N THR A 568 16.51 0.13 -1.19
CA THR A 568 17.49 -0.12 -0.13
C THR A 568 17.29 0.87 1.02
N VAL A 569 17.07 2.15 0.69
CA VAL A 569 16.77 3.20 1.67
C VAL A 569 15.43 2.93 2.37
N TYR A 570 14.36 2.59 1.66
CA TYR A 570 13.06 2.26 2.27
C TYR A 570 13.21 1.14 3.31
N ASN A 571 13.87 0.03 2.92
CA ASN A 571 14.06 -1.11 3.81
C ASN A 571 14.92 -0.78 5.03
N GLY A 572 15.92 0.09 4.84
CA GLY A 572 16.88 0.40 5.87
C GLY A 572 16.55 1.62 6.74
N VAL A 573 15.58 2.44 6.35
CA VAL A 573 15.22 3.68 7.03
C VAL A 573 13.75 3.63 7.40
N VAL A 574 12.86 3.68 6.40
CA VAL A 574 11.41 3.81 6.63
C VAL A 574 10.84 2.57 7.31
N ARG A 575 11.16 1.36 6.83
CA ARG A 575 10.66 0.11 7.41
C ARG A 575 11.12 -0.12 8.86
N GLU A 576 12.35 0.26 9.17
CA GLU A 576 12.86 0.20 10.55
C GLU A 576 12.12 1.21 11.44
N LEU A 577 11.84 2.42 10.94
CA LEU A 577 11.00 3.40 11.63
C LEU A 577 9.54 2.95 11.79
N GLU A 578 8.97 2.25 10.81
CA GLU A 578 7.64 1.61 10.90
C GLU A 578 7.63 0.60 12.05
N ALA A 579 8.62 -0.30 12.11
CA ALA A 579 8.73 -1.31 13.17
C ALA A 579 8.88 -0.67 14.57
N ILE A 580 9.69 0.40 14.70
CA ILE A 580 9.82 1.14 15.95
C ILE A 580 8.48 1.82 16.32
N SER A 581 7.76 2.37 15.34
CA SER A 581 6.46 2.99 15.57
C SER A 581 5.41 1.97 16.04
N GLU A 582 5.39 0.78 15.45
CA GLU A 582 4.48 -0.30 15.86
C GLU A 582 4.79 -0.76 17.29
N TYR A 583 6.07 -0.95 17.62
CA TYR A 583 6.50 -1.30 18.99
C TYR A 583 6.12 -0.24 20.03
N THR A 584 6.32 1.04 19.72
CA THR A 584 5.99 2.15 20.63
C THR A 584 4.49 2.38 20.80
N ASN A 585 3.67 2.05 19.79
CA ASN A 585 2.21 2.08 19.90
C ASN A 585 1.64 0.90 20.72
N LEU A 586 2.37 -0.21 20.82
CA LEU A 586 1.96 -1.39 21.60
C LEU A 586 2.16 -1.23 23.12
N GLY A 587 2.71 -0.11 23.59
CA GLY A 587 2.71 0.28 25.01
C GLY A 587 3.38 -0.73 25.95
N ILE A 588 4.49 -1.33 25.52
CA ILE A 588 5.39 -2.13 26.38
C ILE A 588 6.51 -1.24 26.88
#